data_AF-A0A6L2PV33-F1
#
_entry.id   AF-A0A6L2PV33-F1
#
_cell.length_a   1.000
_cell.length_b   1.000
_cell.length_c   1.000
_cell.angle_alpha   90.00
_cell.angle_beta   90.00
_cell.angle_gamma   90.00
#
_symmetry.space_group_name_H-M   'P 1'
#
loop_
_entity.id
_entity.type
_entity.pdbx_description
1 polymer ?
#
loop_
_entity_poly.entity_id
_entity_poly.type
_entity_poly.pdbx_seq_one_letter_code
_entity_poly.pdbx_strand_id
1 'polypeptide(L)'
;MIATAVLKEGAVKVLQDFEETSRDEIWYRFLEGEDARKLDQMFNRHKCLIEVNPGRMLMPQKYEEMGHYIRAMEVRPSDVWVISYPRTGDENSFSCWQK
;
A
#
# COMPACT_ATOMS: atom_id res chain seq x y z
N MET A 1 -15.60 -19.66 27.59
CA MET A 1 -16.20 -18.52 28.30
C MET A 1 -16.81 -17.59 27.28
N ILE A 2 -18.06 -17.23 27.51
CA ILE A 2 -18.94 -16.52 26.58
C ILE A 2 -18.64 -15.03 26.68
N ALA A 3 -18.44 -14.35 25.56
CA ALA A 3 -18.50 -12.90 25.49
C ALA A 3 -19.59 -12.52 24.49
N THR A 4 -20.80 -12.36 25.02
CA THR A 4 -21.94 -11.76 24.34
C THR A 4 -21.72 -10.26 24.27
N ALA A 5 -21.72 -9.69 23.07
CA ALA A 5 -21.94 -8.26 22.86
C ALA A 5 -23.02 -8.09 21.78
N VAL A 6 -24.23 -7.78 22.23
CA VAL A 6 -25.33 -7.30 21.39
C VAL A 6 -25.18 -5.78 21.33
N LEU A 7 -24.72 -5.23 20.20
CA LEU A 7 -24.81 -3.81 19.89
C LEU A 7 -25.19 -3.60 18.43
N LYS A 8 -26.50 -3.34 18.28
CA LYS A 8 -27.23 -2.51 17.31
C LYS A 8 -26.71 -2.39 15.87
N GLU A 9 -27.63 -2.76 14.99
CA GLU A 9 -27.70 -2.55 13.54
C GLU A 9 -27.17 -1.17 13.10
N GLY A 10 -26.20 -1.20 12.19
CA GLY A 10 -25.79 -0.03 11.42
C GLY A 10 -24.35 0.41 11.68
N ALA A 11 -23.51 0.22 10.65
CA ALA A 11 -22.15 0.77 10.54
C ALA A 11 -21.06 0.12 11.41
N VAL A 12 -20.54 -1.04 10.98
CA VAL A 12 -19.10 -1.25 10.67
C VAL A 12 -19.01 -2.52 9.81
N LYS A 13 -19.07 -2.36 8.48
CA LYS A 13 -18.64 -3.40 7.51
C LYS A 13 -17.31 -2.97 6.88
N VAL A 14 -16.29 -2.73 7.70
CA VAL A 14 -14.95 -2.31 7.20
C VAL A 14 -13.87 -3.32 7.57
N LEU A 15 -14.15 -4.30 8.43
CA LEU A 15 -13.10 -5.15 9.01
C LEU A 15 -13.29 -6.65 8.73
N GLN A 16 -14.09 -7.01 7.72
CA GLN A 16 -14.28 -8.42 7.33
C GLN A 16 -14.09 -8.71 5.83
N ASP A 17 -13.63 -7.74 5.04
CA ASP A 17 -13.22 -7.97 3.65
C ASP A 17 -11.71 -8.21 3.52
N PHE A 18 -10.99 -8.45 4.63
CA PHE A 18 -9.66 -9.10 4.60
C PHE A 18 -9.82 -10.61 4.30
N GLU A 19 -10.72 -10.93 3.38
CA GLU A 19 -10.70 -12.20 2.67
C GLU A 19 -9.39 -12.20 1.89
N GLU A 20 -8.50 -13.08 2.36
CA GLU A 20 -7.21 -13.46 1.80
C GLU A 20 -7.23 -13.40 0.27
N THR A 21 -6.91 -12.22 -0.28
CA THR A 21 -7.02 -11.97 -1.72
C THR A 21 -5.88 -12.73 -2.36
N SER A 22 -6.23 -13.91 -2.82
CA SER A 22 -5.36 -14.99 -3.25
C SER A 22 -4.42 -14.55 -4.37
N ARG A 23 -3.18 -14.17 -4.05
CA ARG A 23 -2.09 -14.04 -5.05
C ARG A 23 -2.49 -13.25 -6.31
N ASP A 24 -3.36 -12.25 -6.21
CA ASP A 24 -3.90 -11.57 -7.39
C ASP A 24 -2.79 -10.95 -8.23
N GLU A 25 -2.96 -10.99 -9.55
CA GLU A 25 -2.08 -10.35 -10.51
C GLU A 25 -2.07 -8.83 -10.26
N ILE A 26 -0.89 -8.24 -10.09
CA ILE A 26 -0.77 -6.78 -9.92
C ILE A 26 -0.91 -6.18 -11.31
N TRP A 27 -1.85 -5.24 -11.46
CA TRP A 27 -2.02 -4.48 -12.69
C TRP A 27 -1.96 -2.98 -12.42
N TYR A 28 -1.56 -2.26 -13.46
CA TYR A 28 -1.24 -0.85 -13.42
C TYR A 28 -2.19 -0.07 -14.31
N ARG A 29 -2.55 1.14 -13.89
CA ARG A 29 -3.36 2.06 -14.70
C ARG A 29 -2.87 3.48 -14.57
N PHE A 30 -2.91 4.22 -15.67
CA PHE A 30 -2.69 5.67 -15.63
C PHE A 30 -3.88 6.38 -14.98
N LEU A 31 -3.58 7.35 -14.13
CA LEU A 31 -4.61 8.20 -13.54
C LEU A 31 -5.20 9.12 -14.62
N GLU A 32 -6.52 9.25 -14.62
CA GLU A 32 -7.28 10.06 -15.58
C GLU A 32 -8.15 11.09 -14.83
N GLY A 33 -8.50 12.18 -15.52
CA GLY A 33 -9.42 13.19 -14.98
C GLY A 33 -8.76 14.39 -14.31
N GLU A 34 -9.54 15.09 -13.48
CA GLU A 34 -9.11 16.35 -12.85
C GLU A 34 -7.99 16.15 -11.84
N ASP A 35 -8.06 15.07 -11.06
CA ASP A 35 -7.07 14.75 -10.02
C ASP A 35 -5.70 14.44 -10.63
N ALA A 36 -5.67 13.71 -11.75
CA ALA A 36 -4.45 13.50 -12.52
C ALA A 36 -3.80 14.81 -12.96
N ARG A 37 -4.61 15.75 -13.48
CA ARG A 37 -4.11 17.07 -13.92
C ARG A 37 -3.56 17.90 -12.75
N LYS A 38 -4.23 17.86 -11.60
CA LYS A 38 -3.75 18.54 -10.38
C LYS A 38 -2.42 17.96 -9.92
N LEU A 39 -2.30 16.64 -9.88
CA LEU A 39 -1.06 15.96 -9.47
C LEU A 39 0.08 16.24 -10.45
N ASP A 40 -0.17 16.16 -11.75
CA ASP A 40 0.81 16.50 -12.79
C ASP A 40 1.31 17.94 -12.65
N GLN A 41 0.41 18.88 -12.33
CA GLN A 41 0.75 20.28 -12.07
C GLN A 41 1.56 20.44 -10.78
N MET A 42 1.18 19.77 -9.69
CA MET A 42 1.87 19.82 -8.40
C MET A 42 3.31 19.31 -8.49
N PHE A 43 3.54 18.22 -9.25
CA PHE A 43 4.87 17.63 -9.44
C PHE A 43 5.60 18.16 -10.68
N ASN A 44 4.98 19.07 -11.44
CA ASN A 44 5.47 19.64 -12.70
C ASN A 44 5.98 18.55 -13.67
N ARG A 45 5.24 17.45 -13.78
CA ARG A 45 5.58 16.28 -14.61
C ARG A 45 4.30 15.67 -15.15
N HIS A 46 4.25 15.39 -16.45
CA HIS A 46 3.12 14.71 -17.05
C HIS A 46 3.11 13.22 -16.72
N LYS A 47 1.92 12.67 -16.40
CA LYS A 47 1.72 11.26 -16.01
C LYS A 47 2.64 10.87 -14.86
N CYS A 48 2.68 11.69 -13.81
CA CYS A 48 3.67 11.51 -12.74
C CYS A 48 3.43 10.25 -11.89
N LEU A 49 2.18 9.82 -11.77
CA LEU A 49 1.76 8.71 -10.90
C LEU A 49 0.89 7.72 -11.67
N ILE A 50 1.01 6.45 -11.29
CA ILE A 50 0.19 5.32 -11.73
C ILE A 50 -0.57 4.75 -10.53
N GLU A 51 -1.76 4.22 -10.79
CA GLU A 51 -2.54 3.48 -9.80
C GLU A 51 -2.18 1.99 -9.86
N VAL A 52 -1.79 1.44 -8.72
CA VAL A 52 -1.45 0.03 -8.53
C VAL A 52 -2.63 -0.67 -7.85
N ASN A 53 -3.17 -1.69 -8.51
CA ASN A 53 -4.34 -2.43 -8.04
C ASN A 53 -3.97 -3.88 -7.67
N PRO A 54 -4.70 -4.52 -6.74
CA PRO A 54 -6.01 -4.15 -6.17
C PRO A 54 -5.98 -3.10 -5.05
N GLY A 55 -4.81 -2.71 -4.54
CA GLY A 55 -4.68 -1.83 -3.37
C GLY A 55 -5.02 -0.35 -3.58
N ARG A 56 -5.37 0.08 -4.81
CA ARG A 56 -5.64 1.48 -5.19
C ARG A 56 -4.56 2.44 -4.71
N MET A 57 -3.30 2.05 -4.88
CA MET A 57 -2.15 2.80 -4.38
C MET A 57 -1.55 3.67 -5.49
N LEU A 58 -1.31 4.95 -5.21
CA LEU A 58 -0.63 5.84 -6.16
C LEU A 58 0.88 5.71 -6.00
N MET A 59 1.55 5.27 -7.06
CA MET A 59 3.00 5.06 -7.09
C MET A 59 3.63 5.77 -8.29
N PRO A 60 4.93 6.11 -8.24
CA PRO A 60 5.65 6.59 -9.41
C PRO A 60 5.66 5.55 -10.53
N GLN A 61 5.69 5.99 -11.79
CA GLN A 61 5.68 5.09 -12.96
C GLN A 61 6.79 4.03 -12.93
N LYS A 62 7.97 4.35 -12.38
CA LYS A 62 9.09 3.41 -12.24
C LYS A 62 8.75 2.15 -11.42
N TYR A 63 7.71 2.20 -10.60
CA TYR A 63 7.26 1.04 -9.83
C TYR A 63 6.72 -0.07 -10.74
N GLU A 64 6.16 0.25 -11.90
CA GLU A 64 5.72 -0.74 -12.90
C GLU A 64 6.89 -1.62 -13.37
N GLU A 65 8.08 -1.05 -13.53
CA GLU A 65 9.30 -1.77 -13.96
C GLU A 65 9.88 -2.67 -12.86
N MET A 66 9.60 -2.38 -11.58
CA MET A 66 10.21 -3.05 -10.44
C MET A 66 9.25 -3.94 -9.65
N GLY A 67 7.94 -3.78 -9.85
CA GLY A 67 6.92 -4.43 -9.04
C GLY A 67 6.99 -5.95 -9.09
N HIS A 68 7.31 -6.54 -10.25
CA HIS A 68 7.48 -7.99 -10.37
C HIS A 68 8.72 -8.49 -9.62
N TYR A 69 9.83 -7.75 -9.65
CA TYR A 69 11.05 -8.11 -8.92
C TYR A 69 10.83 -8.06 -7.39
N ILE A 70 10.19 -7.00 -6.90
CA ILE A 70 9.87 -6.86 -5.46
C ILE A 70 8.95 -7.99 -5.01
N ARG A 71 7.96 -8.35 -5.84
CA ARG A 71 7.04 -9.47 -5.55
C ARG A 71 7.73 -10.83 -5.59
N ALA A 72 8.70 -11.03 -6.48
CA ALA A 72 9.44 -12.27 -6.63
C ALA A 72 10.66 -12.39 -5.70
N MET A 73 10.90 -11.39 -4.86
CA MET A 73 12.03 -11.36 -3.94
C MET A 73 11.96 -12.53 -2.94
N GLU A 74 13.09 -13.24 -2.78
CA GLU A 74 13.22 -14.30 -1.79
C GLU A 74 13.17 -13.69 -0.37
N VAL A 75 12.20 -14.12 0.43
CA VAL A 75 12.08 -13.72 1.85
C VAL A 75 12.69 -14.79 2.73
N ARG A 76 13.62 -14.39 3.60
CA ARG A 76 14.31 -15.29 4.53
C ARG A 76 13.72 -15.17 5.93
N PRO A 77 13.77 -16.25 6.75
CA PRO A 77 13.26 -16.20 8.12
C PRO A 77 13.98 -15.20 9.04
N SER A 78 15.20 -14.80 8.69
CA SER A 78 16.01 -13.83 9.44
C SER A 78 15.73 -12.37 9.06
N ASP A 79 14.91 -12.11 8.04
CA ASP A 79 14.69 -10.75 7.54
C ASP A 79 13.78 -9.97 8.49
N VAL A 80 14.21 -8.77 8.86
CA VAL A 80 13.45 -7.84 9.71
C VAL A 80 12.97 -6.68 8.85
N TRP A 81 11.65 -6.50 8.78
CA TRP A 81 11.01 -5.46 7.98
C TRP A 81 10.54 -4.31 8.88
N VAL A 82 10.82 -3.08 8.45
CA VAL A 82 10.19 -1.87 9.00
C VAL A 82 9.30 -1.29 7.90
N ILE A 83 7.99 -1.25 8.15
CA ILE A 83 7.00 -0.81 7.18
C ILE A 83 6.22 0.35 7.79
N SER A 84 6.26 1.50 7.14
CA SER A 84 5.57 2.71 7.58
C SER A 84 5.05 3.49 6.36
N TYR A 85 4.02 4.32 6.58
CA TYR A 85 3.64 5.32 5.58
C TYR A 85 4.63 6.48 5.64
N PRO A 86 5.02 7.09 4.50
CA PRO A 86 5.96 8.20 4.51
C PRO A 86 5.53 9.31 5.49
N ARG A 87 6.50 9.86 6.23
CA ARG A 87 6.30 10.93 7.24
C ARG A 87 5.64 10.51 8.56
N THR A 88 5.41 9.21 8.80
CA THR A 88 4.91 8.71 10.09
C THR A 88 6.02 8.43 11.13
N GLY A 89 7.25 8.89 10.88
CA GLY A 89 8.36 8.87 11.85
C GLY A 89 9.18 7.58 11.81
N ASP A 90 10.13 7.50 10.88
CA ASP A 90 11.22 6.51 10.88
C ASP A 90 12.45 7.01 11.65
N GLU A 91 12.36 8.15 12.33
CA GLU A 91 13.47 8.81 13.01
C GLU A 91 14.16 7.95 14.09
N ASN A 92 13.48 6.91 14.60
CA ASN A 92 14.00 5.96 15.59
C ASN A 92 14.38 4.57 15.04
N SER A 93 14.31 4.38 13.72
CA SER A 93 14.63 3.09 13.06
C SER A 93 16.11 2.71 13.16
N PHE A 94 17.01 3.65 13.44
CA PHE A 94 18.41 3.35 13.76
C PHE A 94 18.60 2.55 15.05
N SER A 95 17.64 2.56 15.98
CA SER A 95 17.77 1.81 17.25
C SER A 95 17.58 0.30 17.09
N CYS A 96 16.89 -0.17 16.05
CA CYS A 96 16.67 -1.61 15.84
C CYS A 96 17.90 -2.34 15.26
N TRP A 97 18.90 -1.59 14.75
CA TRP A 97 20.13 -2.11 14.16
C TRP A 97 21.36 -2.00 15.07
N GLN A 98 21.19 -1.57 16.34
CA GLN A 98 22.27 -1.34 17.31
C GLN A 98 22.37 -2.45 18.38
N LYS A 99 21.99 -3.70 18.07
CA LYS A 99 22.15 -4.84 18.99
C LYS A 99 23.05 -5.92 18.41
#